data_AF-A0A1C7LYC0-F1
#
_entry.id   AF-A0A1C7LYC0-F1
#
_cell.length_a   1.000
_cell.length_b   1.000
_cell.length_c   1.000
_cell.angle_alpha   90.00
_cell.angle_beta   90.00
_cell.angle_gamma   90.00
#
_symmetry.space_group_name_H-M   'P 1'
#
loop_
_entity.id
_entity.type
_entity.pdbx_description
1 polymer ?
#
loop_
_entity_poly.entity_id
_entity_poly.type
_entity_poly.pdbx_seq_one_letter_code
_entity_poly.pdbx_strand_id
1 'polypeptide(L)'
;MSRICHRQIQSKACQKAAWPSHKEKCKVNQRAHGGLGDVPAPLKDLRAFTSKHRPSLAEAGIRALDACADPSRTKKFLLVVFLRSRPDSRRIETMFYATGADVVPFDMFPQAEEMRGMLRLAHEENVRTGFMGTLNVILLCVDTGTSNVMPVGFDPHTPLEPLSMDWKSCLMKKLNEGIVS
;
A
#
# COMPACT_ATOMS: atom_id res chain seq x y z
N MET A 1 -3.05 -33.94 -8.02
CA MET A 1 -1.80 -33.16 -8.17
C MET A 1 -2.14 -31.80 -8.78
N SER A 2 -2.35 -30.77 -7.97
CA SER A 2 -2.64 -29.42 -8.46
C SER A 2 -1.57 -28.46 -7.96
N ARG A 3 -0.73 -27.96 -8.87
CA ARG A 3 0.34 -27.02 -8.56
C ARG A 3 -0.30 -25.65 -8.31
N ILE A 4 -0.31 -25.23 -7.05
CA ILE A 4 -0.67 -23.87 -6.66
C ILE A 4 0.46 -22.95 -7.13
N CYS A 5 0.12 -22.05 -8.06
CA CYS A 5 1.02 -21.10 -8.68
C CYS A 5 1.28 -19.94 -7.70
N HIS A 6 2.31 -20.07 -6.87
CA HIS A 6 2.87 -18.98 -6.06
C HIS A 6 3.98 -18.29 -6.85
N ARG A 7 3.64 -17.14 -7.45
CA ARG A 7 4.48 -16.04 -7.97
C ARG A 7 4.01 -15.61 -9.35
N GLN A 8 3.80 -14.30 -9.49
CA GLN A 8 3.62 -13.57 -10.75
C GLN A 8 2.40 -13.93 -11.60
N ILE A 9 1.52 -12.93 -11.78
CA ILE A 9 0.51 -12.88 -12.83
C ILE A 9 1.21 -12.69 -14.19
N GLN A 10 1.97 -13.68 -14.66
CA GLN A 10 2.74 -13.63 -15.91
C GLN A 10 2.15 -14.46 -17.07
N SER A 11 0.92 -14.94 -16.95
CA SER A 11 0.21 -15.55 -18.09
C SER A 11 -1.14 -14.87 -18.35
N LYS A 12 -1.52 -14.74 -19.63
CA LYS A 12 -2.85 -14.25 -20.05
C LYS A 12 -3.99 -15.07 -19.43
N ALA A 13 -3.75 -16.36 -19.16
CA ALA A 13 -4.70 -17.25 -18.50
C ALA A 13 -4.90 -16.88 -17.01
N CYS A 14 -3.81 -16.61 -16.27
CA CYS A 14 -3.87 -16.16 -14.88
C CYS A 14 -4.53 -14.77 -14.75
N GLN A 15 -4.31 -13.88 -15.73
CA GLN A 15 -5.00 -12.59 -15.79
C GLN A 15 -6.50 -12.74 -15.99
N LYS A 16 -6.94 -13.62 -16.91
CA LYS A 16 -8.36 -13.86 -17.18
C LYS A 16 -9.07 -14.51 -15.99
N ALA A 17 -8.39 -15.39 -15.25
CA ALA A 17 -8.92 -16.03 -14.05
C ALA A 17 -9.04 -15.05 -12.86
N ALA A 18 -8.09 -14.11 -12.71
CA ALA A 18 -8.14 -13.08 -11.68
C ALA A 18 -8.99 -11.85 -12.06
N TRP A 19 -9.48 -11.77 -13.31
CA TRP A 19 -10.22 -10.62 -13.82
C TRP A 19 -11.50 -10.31 -13.05
N PRO A 20 -12.34 -11.28 -12.61
CA PRO A 20 -13.55 -10.96 -11.87
C PRO A 20 -13.28 -10.21 -10.56
N SER A 21 -12.26 -10.64 -9.79
CA SER A 21 -11.87 -10.01 -8.51
C SER A 21 -11.05 -8.74 -8.70
N HIS A 22 -10.32 -8.60 -9.80
CA HIS A 22 -9.58 -7.39 -10.15
C HIS A 22 -10.49 -6.30 -10.75
N LYS A 23 -11.56 -6.67 -11.48
CA LYS A 23 -12.47 -5.73 -12.17
C LYS A 23 -13.20 -4.81 -11.20
N GLU A 24 -13.61 -5.31 -10.03
CA GLU A 24 -14.24 -4.48 -9.00
C GLU A 24 -13.24 -3.52 -8.38
N LYS A 25 -12.03 -3.99 -8.05
CA LYS A 25 -10.93 -3.15 -7.54
C LYS A 25 -10.50 -2.08 -8.56
N CYS A 26 -10.48 -2.42 -9.85
CA CYS A 26 -10.19 -1.50 -10.95
C CYS A 26 -11.31 -0.47 -11.14
N LYS A 27 -12.58 -0.88 -11.10
CA LYS A 27 -13.75 0.03 -11.19
C LYS A 27 -13.84 0.98 -10.01
N VAL A 28 -13.48 0.56 -8.80
CA VAL A 28 -13.45 1.42 -7.62
C VAL A 28 -12.32 2.45 -7.74
N ASN A 29 -11.12 2.03 -8.15
CA ASN A 29 -10.03 2.95 -8.46
C ASN A 29 -10.37 3.91 -9.61
N GLN A 30 -11.15 3.48 -10.61
CA GLN A 30 -11.62 4.35 -11.70
C GLN A 30 -12.68 5.36 -11.23
N ARG A 31 -13.56 4.99 -10.29
CA ARG A 31 -14.63 5.87 -9.77
C ARG A 31 -14.10 6.95 -8.83
N ALA A 32 -13.07 6.64 -8.04
CA ALA A 32 -12.30 7.65 -7.28
C ALA A 32 -11.56 8.65 -8.20
N HIS A 33 -11.48 8.37 -9.51
CA HIS A 33 -10.77 9.16 -10.51
C HIS A 33 -11.67 9.49 -11.71
N GLY A 34 -12.98 9.70 -11.49
CA GLY A 34 -13.98 9.87 -12.54
C GLY A 34 -13.66 10.98 -13.55
N GLY A 35 -12.91 10.62 -14.59
CA GLY A 35 -12.59 11.45 -15.75
C GLY A 35 -11.18 11.18 -16.28
N LEU A 36 -11.09 10.78 -17.56
CA LEU A 36 -9.90 10.79 -18.44
C LEU A 36 -9.03 9.52 -18.48
N GLY A 37 -8.97 8.94 -19.69
CA GLY A 37 -7.72 8.68 -20.43
C GLY A 37 -6.59 7.90 -19.76
N ASP A 38 -5.43 7.87 -20.43
CA ASP A 38 -4.21 7.23 -19.92
C ASP A 38 -3.93 7.66 -18.46
N VAL A 39 -3.65 6.69 -17.58
CA VAL A 39 -3.29 6.99 -16.19
C VAL A 39 -2.06 7.92 -16.21
N PRO A 40 -2.09 9.11 -15.57
CA PRO A 40 -0.95 10.01 -15.58
C PRO A 40 0.33 9.26 -15.17
N ALA A 41 1.39 9.38 -15.96
CA ALA A 41 2.67 8.69 -15.72
C ALA A 41 3.14 8.78 -14.25
N PRO A 42 3.01 9.92 -13.54
CA PRO A 42 3.39 10.02 -12.13
C PRO A 42 2.65 9.03 -11.20
N LEU A 43 1.38 8.72 -11.47
CA LEU A 43 0.61 7.76 -10.66
C LEU A 43 0.99 6.32 -10.99
N LYS A 44 1.29 6.03 -12.27
CA LYS A 44 1.79 4.72 -12.69
C LYS A 44 3.10 4.38 -12.01
N ASP A 45 4.03 5.33 -11.99
CA ASP A 45 5.34 5.17 -11.36
C ASP A 45 5.23 5.04 -9.84
N LEU A 46 4.39 5.86 -9.20
CA LEU A 46 4.13 5.75 -7.76
C LEU A 46 3.54 4.38 -7.37
N ARG A 47 2.64 3.83 -8.18
CA ARG A 47 2.10 2.48 -7.98
C ARG A 47 3.16 1.40 -8.15
N ALA A 48 4.03 1.53 -9.13
CA ALA A 48 5.12 0.57 -9.36
C ALA A 48 6.17 0.63 -8.23
N PHE A 49 6.52 1.82 -7.75
CA PHE A 49 7.34 2.02 -6.54
C PHE A 49 6.68 1.38 -5.32
N THR A 50 5.39 1.66 -5.09
CA THR A 50 4.62 1.07 -3.98
C THR A 50 4.62 -0.46 -4.05
N SER A 51 4.45 -1.03 -5.24
CA SER A 51 4.44 -2.49 -5.41
C SER A 51 5.79 -3.13 -5.09
N LYS A 52 6.90 -2.45 -5.39
CA LYS A 52 8.25 -2.95 -5.07
C LYS A 52 8.53 -2.90 -3.57
N HIS A 53 8.11 -1.82 -2.92
CA HIS A 53 8.32 -1.61 -1.48
C HIS A 53 7.18 -2.16 -0.60
N ARG A 54 6.23 -2.90 -1.19
CA ARG A 54 5.02 -3.35 -0.48
C ARG A 54 5.33 -4.10 0.82
N PRO A 55 6.30 -5.03 0.91
CA PRO A 55 6.61 -5.71 2.17
C PRO A 55 7.08 -4.74 3.26
N SER A 56 8.03 -3.85 2.95
CA SER A 56 8.54 -2.83 3.88
C SER A 56 7.45 -1.88 4.35
N LEU A 57 6.58 -1.43 3.44
CA LEU A 57 5.46 -0.54 3.74
C LEU A 57 4.39 -1.25 4.59
N ALA A 58 4.11 -2.52 4.32
CA ALA A 58 3.17 -3.32 5.08
C ALA A 58 3.65 -3.53 6.51
N GLU A 59 4.91 -3.96 6.69
CA GLU A 59 5.51 -4.13 8.00
C GLU A 59 5.51 -2.82 8.79
N ALA A 60 5.93 -1.72 8.17
CA ALA A 60 5.92 -0.41 8.82
C ALA A 60 4.50 0.00 9.24
N GLY A 61 3.48 -0.22 8.40
CA GLY A 61 2.09 0.05 8.74
C GLY A 61 1.59 -0.78 9.94
N ILE A 62 1.90 -2.08 9.96
CA ILE A 62 1.51 -2.99 11.06
C ILE A 62 2.12 -2.51 12.38
N ARG A 63 3.41 -2.16 12.37
CA ARG A 63 4.13 -1.69 13.56
C ARG A 63 3.68 -0.29 13.99
N ALA A 64 3.57 0.65 13.06
CA ALA A 64 3.22 2.04 13.38
C ALA A 64 1.83 2.16 14.02
N LEU A 65 0.89 1.29 13.62
CA LEU A 65 -0.46 1.27 14.19
C LEU A 65 -0.62 0.27 15.33
N ASP A 66 0.42 -0.48 15.71
CA ASP A 66 0.33 -1.63 16.62
C ASP A 66 -0.86 -2.54 16.26
N ALA A 67 -1.04 -2.79 14.95
CA ALA A 67 -2.30 -3.30 14.41
C ALA A 67 -2.71 -4.66 14.99
N CYS A 68 -1.74 -5.53 15.30
CA CYS A 68 -2.02 -6.83 15.92
C CYS A 68 -2.34 -6.74 17.42
N ALA A 69 -1.87 -5.71 18.11
CA ALA A 69 -2.13 -5.51 19.54
C ALA A 69 -3.42 -4.72 19.76
N ASP A 70 -3.68 -3.71 18.94
CA ASP A 70 -4.92 -2.91 18.95
C ASP A 70 -5.47 -2.71 17.52
N PRO A 71 -6.22 -3.70 16.99
CA PRO A 71 -6.85 -3.61 15.68
C PRO A 71 -7.82 -2.43 15.53
N SER A 72 -8.31 -1.86 16.63
CA SER A 72 -9.24 -0.73 16.57
C SER A 72 -8.55 0.54 16.03
N ARG A 73 -7.22 0.65 16.17
CA ARG A 73 -6.43 1.77 15.65
C ARG A 73 -6.50 1.87 14.14
N THR A 74 -6.60 0.74 13.43
CA THR A 74 -6.64 0.74 11.95
C THR A 74 -7.95 1.31 11.40
N LYS A 75 -8.98 1.42 12.24
CA LYS A 75 -10.24 2.09 11.90
C LYS A 75 -10.17 3.59 12.14
N LYS A 76 -9.23 4.11 12.93
CA LYS A 76 -9.16 5.53 13.31
C LYS A 76 -8.00 6.26 12.63
N PHE A 77 -6.89 5.54 12.44
CA PHE A 77 -5.64 6.06 11.94
C PHE A 77 -5.17 5.29 10.70
N LEU A 78 -4.25 5.92 9.96
CA LEU A 78 -3.55 5.36 8.83
C LEU A 78 -2.09 5.83 8.84
N LEU A 79 -1.21 5.12 8.13
CA LEU A 79 0.17 5.54 7.93
C LEU A 79 0.28 6.37 6.65
N VAL A 80 0.81 7.58 6.71
CA VAL A 80 1.20 8.39 5.55
C VAL A 80 2.71 8.36 5.41
N VAL A 81 3.20 8.13 4.20
CA VAL A 81 4.61 8.25 3.82
C VAL A 81 4.74 9.40 2.83
N PHE A 82 5.50 10.42 3.20
CA PHE A 82 5.76 11.59 2.38
C PHE A 82 6.94 11.30 1.47
N LEU A 83 6.72 11.44 0.17
CA LEU A 83 7.68 11.14 -0.87
C LEU A 83 8.00 12.39 -1.69
N ARG A 84 9.20 12.39 -2.26
CA ARG A 84 9.61 13.29 -3.35
C ARG A 84 10.17 12.48 -4.50
N SER A 85 10.03 13.01 -5.71
CA SER A 85 10.54 12.37 -6.93
C SER A 85 12.06 12.49 -7.01
N ARG A 86 12.72 11.48 -7.59
CA ARG A 86 14.13 11.54 -8.04
C ARG A 86 14.16 11.57 -9.57
N PRO A 87 14.24 12.77 -10.20
CA PRO A 87 14.15 12.90 -11.66
C PRO A 87 15.16 12.04 -12.42
N ASP A 88 16.37 11.89 -11.89
CA ASP A 88 17.46 11.17 -12.55
C ASP A 88 17.46 9.65 -12.30
N SER A 89 16.48 9.15 -11.55
CA SER A 89 16.45 7.74 -11.20
C SER A 89 15.95 6.87 -12.36
N ARG A 90 16.74 5.86 -12.71
CA ARG A 90 16.39 4.87 -13.74
C ARG A 90 15.74 3.61 -13.16
N ARG A 91 15.81 3.42 -11.85
CA ARG A 91 15.34 2.22 -11.14
C ARG A 91 14.10 2.57 -10.35
N ILE A 92 13.02 1.82 -10.57
CA ILE A 92 11.72 2.12 -9.97
C ILE A 92 11.77 2.18 -8.44
N GLU A 93 12.56 1.32 -7.80
CA GLU A 93 12.77 1.25 -6.35
C GLU A 93 13.46 2.48 -5.74
N THR A 94 14.06 3.34 -6.57
CA THR A 94 14.73 4.59 -6.16
C THR A 94 14.15 5.82 -6.85
N MET A 95 13.04 5.66 -7.57
CA MET A 95 12.39 6.76 -8.32
C MET A 95 11.76 7.80 -7.40
N PHE A 96 11.49 7.41 -6.16
CA PHE A 96 11.06 8.29 -5.09
C PHE A 96 12.00 8.14 -3.89
N TYR A 97 12.05 9.14 -3.03
CA TYR A 97 12.61 9.03 -1.70
C TYR A 97 11.63 9.57 -0.67
N ALA A 98 11.62 8.93 0.49
CA ALA A 98 10.84 9.36 1.62
C ALA A 98 11.53 10.53 2.32
N THR A 99 10.73 11.55 2.64
CA THR A 99 11.11 12.70 3.48
C THR A 99 10.54 12.60 4.89
N GLY A 100 9.50 11.79 5.09
CA GLY A 100 8.92 11.50 6.40
C GLY A 100 7.85 10.42 6.34
N ALA A 101 7.36 10.00 7.51
CA ALA A 101 6.22 9.10 7.63
C ALA A 101 5.51 9.31 8.97
N ASP A 102 4.19 9.44 8.99
CA ASP A 102 3.43 9.73 10.20
C ASP A 102 2.13 8.95 10.28
N VAL A 103 1.71 8.61 11.49
CA VAL A 103 0.40 8.04 11.78
C VAL A 103 -0.57 9.18 11.98
N VAL A 104 -1.62 9.24 11.16
CA VAL A 104 -2.57 10.35 11.16
C VAL A 104 -4.00 9.84 11.23
N PRO A 105 -4.94 10.60 11.81
CA PRO A 105 -6.35 10.23 11.78
C PRO A 105 -6.92 10.34 10.35
N PHE A 106 -7.86 9.47 10.01
CA PHE A 106 -8.58 9.54 8.72
C PHE A 106 -9.23 10.90 8.50
N ASP A 107 -9.68 11.57 9.56
CA ASP A 107 -10.43 12.83 9.50
C ASP A 107 -9.59 14.02 9.03
N MET A 108 -8.26 13.87 8.87
CA MET A 108 -7.44 14.89 8.20
C MET A 108 -7.62 14.91 6.68
N PHE A 109 -8.30 13.91 6.10
CA PHE A 109 -8.53 13.82 4.66
C PHE A 109 -9.96 14.23 4.32
N PRO A 110 -10.18 15.16 3.37
CA PRO A 110 -11.52 15.51 2.91
C PRO A 110 -12.37 14.31 2.45
N GLN A 111 -11.71 13.26 1.95
CA GLN A 111 -12.29 12.02 1.45
C GLN A 111 -12.30 10.87 2.49
N ALA A 112 -12.25 11.20 3.80
CA ALA A 112 -12.17 10.23 4.89
C ALA A 112 -13.22 9.11 4.78
N GLU A 113 -14.49 9.46 4.53
CA GLU A 113 -15.59 8.48 4.44
C GLU A 113 -15.43 7.50 3.27
N GLU A 114 -14.97 7.99 2.12
CA GLU A 114 -14.66 7.14 0.97
C GLU A 114 -13.52 6.18 1.31
N MET A 115 -12.46 6.68 1.95
CA MET A 115 -11.32 5.87 2.37
C MET A 115 -11.71 4.81 3.40
N ARG A 116 -12.62 5.14 4.34
CA ARG A 116 -13.20 4.18 5.29
C ARG A 116 -14.07 3.15 4.58
N GLY A 117 -14.82 3.54 3.56
CA GLY A 117 -15.58 2.63 2.70
C GLY A 117 -14.67 1.61 1.99
N MET A 118 -13.59 2.09 1.37
CA MET A 118 -12.59 1.21 0.73
C MET A 118 -11.90 0.29 1.74
N LEU A 119 -11.57 0.81 2.92
CA LEU A 119 -10.98 0.02 4.01
C LEU A 119 -11.92 -1.12 4.44
N ARG A 120 -13.23 -0.85 4.58
CA ARG A 120 -14.22 -1.88 4.93
C ARG A 120 -14.26 -3.01 3.91
N LEU A 121 -14.32 -2.69 2.61
CA LEU A 121 -14.30 -3.70 1.56
C LEU A 121 -13.01 -4.52 1.56
N ALA A 122 -11.85 -3.86 1.74
CA ALA A 122 -10.57 -4.55 1.82
C ALA A 122 -10.46 -5.42 3.09
N HIS A 123 -11.03 -4.96 4.20
CA HIS A 123 -11.11 -5.68 5.46
C HIS A 123 -11.92 -6.96 5.33
N GLU A 124 -13.13 -6.89 4.78
CA GLU A 124 -13.98 -8.07 4.54
C GLU A 124 -13.25 -9.11 3.69
N GLU A 125 -12.55 -8.67 2.63
CA GLU A 125 -11.77 -9.56 1.77
C GLU A 125 -10.58 -10.22 2.50
N ASN A 126 -9.82 -9.44 3.26
CA ASN A 126 -8.67 -9.95 4.02
C ASN A 126 -9.11 -10.90 5.14
N VAL A 127 -10.20 -10.59 5.87
CA VAL A 127 -10.77 -11.48 6.89
C VAL A 127 -11.24 -12.79 6.28
N ARG A 128 -11.91 -12.74 5.12
CA ARG A 128 -12.32 -13.94 4.38
C ARG A 128 -11.14 -14.83 3.97
N THR A 129 -9.94 -14.26 3.82
CA THR A 129 -8.71 -14.99 3.47
C THR A 129 -7.85 -15.36 4.67
N GLY A 130 -8.34 -15.14 5.90
CA GLY A 130 -7.71 -15.58 7.14
C GLY A 130 -6.84 -14.53 7.83
N PHE A 131 -6.83 -13.27 7.38
CA PHE A 131 -6.18 -12.19 8.11
C PHE A 131 -7.07 -11.69 9.27
N MET A 132 -6.45 -11.22 10.34
CA MET A 132 -7.14 -10.55 11.45
C MET A 132 -7.83 -9.24 11.02
N GLY A 133 -7.19 -8.47 10.13
CA GLY A 133 -7.73 -7.17 9.77
C GLY A 133 -7.07 -6.51 8.57
N THR A 134 -7.34 -5.22 8.40
CA THR A 134 -6.73 -4.40 7.35
C THR A 134 -6.42 -3.00 7.86
N LEU A 135 -5.31 -2.43 7.40
CA LEU A 135 -4.93 -1.04 7.59
C LEU A 135 -4.63 -0.39 6.24
N ASN A 136 -4.61 0.95 6.20
CA ASN A 136 -4.23 1.71 5.02
C ASN A 136 -2.85 2.35 5.21
N VAL A 137 -2.04 2.26 4.15
CA VAL A 137 -0.81 3.05 3.98
C VAL A 137 -1.01 3.97 2.78
N ILE A 138 -0.73 5.26 2.94
CA ILE A 138 -0.80 6.25 1.86
C ILE A 138 0.61 6.69 1.53
N LEU A 139 0.98 6.63 0.25
CA LEU A 139 2.19 7.24 -0.25
C LEU A 139 1.79 8.53 -0.95
N LEU A 140 2.31 9.67 -0.49
CA LEU A 140 2.01 11.00 -1.03
C LEU A 140 3.27 11.60 -1.63
N CYS A 141 3.31 11.75 -2.95
CA CYS A 141 4.37 12.51 -3.62
C CYS A 141 4.05 14.00 -3.56
N VAL A 142 4.82 14.77 -2.78
CA VAL A 142 4.54 16.20 -2.59
C VAL A 142 4.85 17.04 -3.82
N ASP A 143 5.78 16.61 -4.68
CA ASP A 143 6.15 17.35 -5.88
C ASP A 143 5.04 17.35 -6.94
N THR A 144 4.26 16.27 -7.02
CA THR A 144 3.19 16.08 -8.02
C THR A 144 1.79 16.14 -7.42
N GLY A 145 1.66 16.17 -6.09
CA GLY A 145 0.38 16.06 -5.38
C GLY A 145 -0.31 14.70 -5.56
N THR A 146 0.37 13.70 -6.13
CA THR A 146 -0.21 12.38 -6.40
C THR A 146 -0.11 11.49 -5.17
N SER A 147 -1.18 10.77 -4.87
CA SER A 147 -1.21 9.80 -3.77
C SER A 147 -1.57 8.40 -4.26
N ASN A 148 -1.02 7.38 -3.60
CA ASN A 148 -1.41 5.99 -3.78
C ASN A 148 -1.82 5.39 -2.42
N VAL A 149 -3.04 4.88 -2.34
CA VAL A 149 -3.56 4.21 -1.15
C VAL A 149 -3.34 2.70 -1.30
N MET A 150 -2.69 2.10 -0.32
CA MET A 150 -2.37 0.68 -0.28
C MET A 150 -3.02 0.02 0.94
N PRO A 151 -4.09 -0.78 0.77
CA PRO A 151 -4.60 -1.60 1.85
C PRO A 151 -3.65 -2.78 2.13
N VAL A 152 -3.43 -3.04 3.40
CA VAL A 152 -2.53 -4.06 3.94
C VAL A 152 -3.31 -4.95 4.91
N GLY A 153 -3.42 -6.24 4.58
CA GLY A 153 -3.92 -7.24 5.51
C GLY A 153 -2.88 -7.52 6.60
N PHE A 154 -3.31 -7.75 7.83
CA PHE A 154 -2.42 -8.07 8.94
C PHE A 154 -3.00 -9.18 9.81
N ASP A 155 -2.11 -9.90 10.47
CA ASP A 155 -2.40 -11.02 11.37
C ASP A 155 -1.22 -11.23 12.34
N PRO A 156 -1.42 -11.70 13.59
CA PRO A 156 -0.35 -11.99 14.53
C PRO A 156 0.74 -12.95 14.02
N HIS A 157 0.41 -13.81 13.06
CA HIS A 157 1.36 -14.73 12.43
C HIS A 157 2.09 -14.12 11.23
N THR A 158 1.83 -12.86 10.89
CA THR A 158 2.57 -12.16 9.83
C THR A 158 4.03 -12.04 10.27
N PRO A 159 4.99 -12.62 9.52
CA PRO A 159 6.40 -12.53 9.90
C PRO A 159 6.86 -11.08 9.76
N LEU A 160 7.29 -10.48 10.87
CA LEU A 160 7.90 -9.15 10.89
C LEU A 160 9.39 -9.31 11.15
N GLU A 161 10.23 -8.62 10.37
CA GLU A 161 11.67 -8.68 10.52
C GLU A 161 12.09 -8.05 11.87
N PRO A 162 12.95 -8.68 12.67
CA PRO A 162 13.48 -8.05 13.87
C PRO A 162 14.09 -6.69 13.52
N LEU A 163 13.66 -5.64 14.21
CA LEU A 163 14.18 -4.31 13.94
C LEU A 163 15.41 -4.03 14.80
N SER A 164 16.46 -3.51 14.17
CA SER A 164 17.63 -2.95 14.86
C SER A 164 17.46 -1.48 15.28
N MET A 165 16.39 -0.83 14.81
CA MET A 165 16.03 0.57 15.06
C MET A 165 14.50 0.72 15.07
N ASP A 166 13.96 1.91 15.33
CA ASP A 166 12.52 2.11 15.26
C ASP A 166 11.97 1.89 13.83
N TRP A 167 10.66 1.60 13.72
CA TRP A 167 10.03 1.27 12.45
C TRP A 167 10.15 2.39 11.42
N LYS A 168 10.13 3.66 11.85
CA LYS A 168 10.18 4.82 10.97
C LYS A 168 11.57 4.93 10.38
N SER A 169 12.63 4.91 11.21
CA SER A 169 14.02 4.92 10.73
C SER A 169 14.30 3.75 9.77
N CYS A 170 13.82 2.54 10.08
CA CYS A 170 13.97 1.37 9.22
C CYS A 170 13.28 1.56 7.85
N LEU A 171 12.02 2.03 7.85
CA LEU A 171 11.28 2.31 6.63
C LEU A 171 12.00 3.37 5.78
N MET A 172 12.40 4.47 6.39
CA MET A 172 13.09 5.56 5.69
C MET A 172 14.37 5.07 5.02
N LYS A 173 15.18 4.26 5.73
CA LYS A 173 16.38 3.65 5.16
C LYS A 173 16.05 2.77 3.95
N LYS A 174 15.10 1.83 4.10
CA LYS A 174 14.74 0.89 3.03
C LYS A 174 14.25 1.62 1.78
N LEU A 175 13.37 2.61 1.93
CA LEU A 175 12.83 3.39 0.81
C LEU A 175 13.92 4.25 0.14
N ASN A 176 14.80 4.89 0.91
CA ASN A 176 15.78 5.85 0.38
C ASN A 176 17.00 5.19 -0.26
N GLU A 177 17.35 3.98 0.18
CA GLU A 177 18.44 3.17 -0.37
C GLU A 177 17.95 2.17 -1.45
N GLY A 178 16.63 2.11 -1.70
CA GLY A 178 16.05 1.18 -2.68
C GLY A 178 16.13 -0.29 -2.26
N ILE A 179 16.10 -0.56 -0.96
CA ILE A 179 16.13 -1.91 -0.40
C ILE A 179 14.73 -2.52 -0.49
N VAL A 180 14.61 -3.62 -1.21
CA VAL A 180 13.35 -4.38 -1.40
C VAL A 180 13.47 -5.70 -0.64
N SER A 181 12.48 -5.97 0.23
CA SER A 181 12.32 -7.23 0.98
C SER A 181 11.40 -8.20 0.24
#